data_AF-U2K3L6-F1
#
_entry.id   AF-U2K3L6-F1
#
_cell.length_a   1.000
_cell.length_b   1.000
_cell.length_c   1.000
_cell.angle_alpha   90.00
_cell.angle_beta   90.00
_cell.angle_gamma   90.00
#
_symmetry.space_group_name_H-M   'P 1'
#
loop_
_entity.id
_entity.type
_entity.pdbx_description
1 polymer ?
#
loop_
_entity_poly.entity_id
_entity_poly.type
_entity_poly.pdbx_seq_one_letter_code
_entity_poly.pdbx_strand_id
1 'polypeptide(L)'
;TVNPQFIEQLNQKKPTNMAQFADIWYTANGANYGRDQHYNDSRYHMLNYHATFTKGTIEFRLFQFDKPTAEKKNGLHAGQLKSYIQLCLALSEMAKELKTASPKPQQTENPKFAMRTWLIRLGLVGEEFATARTFLTRNLDGDAAFRFGR
;
A
#
# COMPACT_ATOMS: atom_id res chain seq x y z
N THR A 1 5.92 -2.06 -6.26
CA THR A 1 6.88 -1.15 -5.58
C THR A 1 6.64 0.27 -6.06
N VAL A 2 6.80 1.28 -5.21
CA VAL A 2 6.64 2.70 -5.63
C VAL A 2 7.82 3.08 -6.52
N ASN A 3 7.56 3.80 -7.61
CA ASN A 3 8.59 4.27 -8.52
C ASN A 3 9.54 5.24 -7.78
N PRO A 4 10.86 4.93 -7.66
CA PRO A 4 11.79 5.80 -6.95
C PRO A 4 11.90 7.21 -7.54
N GLN A 5 11.83 7.30 -8.87
CA GLN A 5 11.88 8.58 -9.59
C GLN A 5 10.68 9.47 -9.25
N PHE A 6 9.52 8.87 -9.02
CA PHE A 6 8.34 9.61 -8.57
C PHE A 6 8.57 10.24 -7.20
N ILE A 7 9.11 9.48 -6.24
CA ILE A 7 9.40 9.99 -4.89
C ILE A 7 10.46 11.08 -4.93
N GLU A 8 11.51 10.91 -5.73
CA GLU A 8 12.54 11.92 -5.93
C GLU A 8 11.94 13.23 -6.47
N GLN A 9 11.20 13.16 -7.58
CA GLN A 9 10.59 14.35 -8.18
C GLN A 9 9.56 15.01 -7.26
N LEU A 10 8.79 14.23 -6.51
CA LEU A 10 7.81 14.73 -5.55
C LEU A 10 8.50 15.54 -4.43
N ASN A 11 9.59 15.01 -3.88
CA ASN A 11 10.35 15.66 -2.81
C ASN A 11 11.10 16.91 -3.28
N GLN A 12 11.58 16.92 -4.52
CA GLN A 12 12.24 18.07 -5.12
C GLN A 12 11.24 19.18 -5.47
N LYS A 13 10.15 18.85 -6.18
CA LYS A 13 9.20 19.84 -6.72
C LYS A 13 8.19 20.35 -5.70
N LYS A 14 7.82 19.54 -4.70
CA LYS A 14 6.85 19.88 -3.64
C LYS A 14 5.56 20.52 -4.19
N PRO A 15 4.76 19.77 -4.97
CA PRO A 15 3.58 20.32 -5.64
C PRO A 15 2.60 20.92 -4.62
N THR A 16 2.06 22.09 -4.93
CA THR A 16 1.10 22.80 -4.07
C THR A 16 -0.34 22.67 -4.55
N ASN A 17 -0.53 22.05 -5.72
CA ASN A 17 -1.85 21.79 -6.29
C ASN A 17 -1.88 20.42 -7.01
N MET A 18 -3.10 19.99 -7.34
CA MET A 18 -3.36 18.65 -7.87
C MET A 18 -2.89 18.46 -9.31
N ALA A 19 -2.86 19.53 -10.11
CA ALA A 19 -2.35 19.48 -11.49
C ALA A 19 -0.83 19.22 -11.49
N GLN A 20 -0.06 19.94 -10.67
CA GLN A 20 1.37 19.70 -10.49
C GLN A 20 1.65 18.30 -9.95
N PHE A 21 0.82 17.81 -9.03
CA PHE A 21 0.99 16.46 -8.50
C PHE A 21 0.75 15.39 -9.58
N ALA A 22 -0.30 15.57 -10.40
CA ALA A 22 -0.57 14.72 -11.55
C ALA A 22 0.59 14.74 -12.55
N ASP A 23 1.14 15.92 -12.86
CA ASP A 23 2.29 16.05 -13.78
C ASP A 23 3.49 15.23 -13.33
N ILE A 24 3.79 15.26 -12.02
CA ILE A 24 4.89 14.47 -11.43
C ILE A 24 4.60 12.97 -11.56
N TRP A 25 3.38 12.54 -11.23
CA TRP A 25 2.98 11.13 -11.33
C TRP A 25 3.09 10.59 -12.76
N TYR A 26 2.50 11.27 -13.74
CA TYR A 26 2.50 10.80 -15.12
C TYR A 26 3.89 10.88 -15.75
N THR A 27 4.65 11.93 -15.47
CA THR A 27 6.00 12.08 -16.03
C THR A 27 6.96 11.03 -15.47
N ALA A 28 6.96 10.82 -14.15
CA ALA A 28 7.84 9.85 -13.53
C ALA A 28 7.55 8.41 -13.97
N ASN A 29 6.30 8.11 -14.35
CA ASN A 29 5.91 6.80 -14.87
C ASN A 29 5.96 6.69 -16.41
N GLY A 30 6.48 7.71 -17.11
CA GLY A 30 6.55 7.71 -18.58
C GLY A 30 5.18 7.67 -19.27
N ALA A 31 4.12 8.06 -18.57
CA ALA A 31 2.73 7.86 -18.95
C ALA A 31 1.97 9.19 -19.11
N ASN A 32 2.64 10.21 -19.68
CA ASN A 32 2.09 11.56 -19.86
C ASN A 32 0.96 11.66 -20.88
N TYR A 33 0.78 10.64 -21.71
CA TYR A 33 -0.26 10.56 -22.73
C TYR A 33 -1.60 10.07 -22.14
N GLY A 34 -2.74 10.41 -22.77
CA GLY A 34 -4.04 9.82 -22.45
C GLY A 34 -4.47 9.93 -20.97
N ARG A 35 -4.16 11.05 -20.31
CA ARG A 35 -4.44 11.25 -18.86
C ARG A 35 -5.94 11.33 -18.53
N ASP A 36 -6.75 11.68 -19.52
CA ASP A 36 -8.21 11.71 -19.50
C ASP A 36 -8.83 10.34 -19.86
N GLN A 37 -8.03 9.41 -20.36
CA GLN A 37 -8.51 8.11 -20.78
C GLN A 37 -8.68 7.16 -19.60
N HIS A 38 -9.57 6.18 -19.78
CA HIS A 38 -9.69 5.09 -18.82
C HIS A 38 -8.38 4.28 -18.74
N TYR A 39 -7.71 4.03 -19.87
CA TYR A 39 -6.48 3.26 -19.92
C TYR A 39 -5.26 4.20 -19.99
N ASN A 40 -4.34 4.01 -19.05
CA ASN A 40 -3.06 4.69 -18.97
C ASN A 40 -2.10 3.81 -18.15
N ASP A 41 -0.83 3.76 -18.54
CA ASP A 41 0.14 2.84 -17.91
C ASP A 41 0.45 3.19 -16.45
N SER A 42 0.24 4.44 -16.03
CA SER A 42 0.41 4.85 -14.64
C SER A 42 -0.61 4.21 -13.68
N ARG A 43 -1.58 3.45 -14.18
CA ARG A 43 -2.54 2.73 -13.33
C ARG A 43 -1.94 1.53 -12.62
N TYR A 44 -0.85 0.95 -13.13
CA TYR A 44 -0.34 -0.34 -12.68
C TYR A 44 0.66 -0.24 -11.52
N HIS A 45 0.29 0.51 -10.49
CA HIS A 45 1.04 0.62 -9.23
C HIS A 45 0.16 0.27 -8.03
N MET A 46 0.78 -0.15 -6.92
CA MET A 46 0.07 -0.54 -5.69
C MET A 46 -0.91 0.52 -5.20
N LEU A 47 -0.53 1.80 -5.32
CA LEU A 47 -1.40 2.94 -5.10
C LEU A 47 -1.58 3.65 -6.43
N ASN A 48 -2.77 3.58 -7.01
CA ASN A 48 -3.07 4.15 -8.31
C ASN A 48 -3.58 5.59 -8.15
N TYR A 49 -2.70 6.57 -8.37
CA TYR A 49 -3.09 7.98 -8.35
C TYR A 49 -3.83 8.46 -9.62
N HIS A 50 -3.85 7.69 -10.72
CA HIS A 50 -4.70 8.01 -11.88
C HIS A 50 -6.18 8.15 -11.47
N ALA A 51 -6.65 7.26 -10.58
CA ALA A 51 -8.02 7.32 -10.04
C ALA A 51 -8.25 8.58 -9.19
N THR A 52 -7.21 9.07 -8.51
CA THR A 52 -7.28 10.31 -7.71
C THR A 52 -7.48 11.52 -8.61
N PHE A 53 -6.75 11.61 -9.71
CA PHE A 53 -6.83 12.76 -10.61
C PHE A 53 -8.09 12.77 -11.49
N THR A 54 -8.62 11.59 -11.83
CA THR A 54 -9.77 11.47 -12.77
C THR A 54 -11.12 11.27 -12.07
N LYS A 55 -11.13 10.63 -10.90
CA LYS A 55 -12.37 10.25 -10.18
C LYS A 55 -12.46 10.82 -8.78
N GLY A 56 -11.40 11.43 -8.26
CA GLY A 56 -11.36 11.93 -6.87
C GLY A 56 -11.31 10.81 -5.82
N THR A 57 -10.90 9.59 -6.19
CA THR A 57 -10.83 8.45 -5.27
C THR A 57 -9.41 7.92 -5.10
N ILE A 58 -9.17 7.19 -4.01
CA ILE A 58 -7.93 6.44 -3.80
C ILE A 58 -8.18 4.99 -4.19
N GLU A 59 -7.31 4.43 -5.04
CA GLU A 59 -7.44 3.05 -5.50
C GLU A 59 -6.20 2.24 -5.11
N PHE A 60 -6.41 1.19 -4.32
CA PHE A 60 -5.38 0.23 -3.92
C PHE A 60 -5.38 -0.98 -4.86
N ARG A 61 -4.28 -1.20 -5.57
CA ARG A 61 -4.05 -2.33 -6.50
C ARG A 61 -2.92 -3.23 -6.01
N LEU A 62 -3.05 -3.71 -4.77
CA LEU A 62 -1.99 -4.48 -4.10
C LEU A 62 -2.47 -5.82 -3.53
N PHE A 63 -3.72 -6.19 -3.78
CA PHE A 63 -4.32 -7.40 -3.22
C PHE A 63 -4.47 -8.47 -4.29
N GLN A 64 -3.91 -9.64 -4.00
CA GLN A 64 -4.11 -10.85 -4.77
C GLN A 64 -4.74 -11.90 -3.86
N PHE A 65 -5.86 -12.46 -4.31
CA PHE A 65 -6.52 -13.57 -3.61
C PHE A 65 -5.84 -14.89 -3.94
N ASP A 66 -6.04 -15.85 -3.05
CA ASP A 66 -5.48 -17.19 -3.20
C ASP A 66 -6.04 -17.85 -4.48
N LYS A 67 -5.26 -18.74 -5.10
CA LYS A 67 -5.72 -19.45 -6.31
C LYS A 67 -6.93 -20.33 -5.98
N PRO A 68 -7.88 -20.52 -6.92
CA PRO A 68 -8.93 -21.50 -6.76
C PRO A 68 -8.36 -22.90 -6.49
N THR A 69 -8.99 -23.65 -5.60
CA THR A 69 -8.72 -25.09 -5.38
C THR A 69 -9.95 -25.90 -5.78
N ALA A 70 -9.82 -27.24 -5.85
CA ALA A 70 -10.94 -28.12 -6.17
C ALA A 70 -12.12 -27.94 -5.20
N GLU A 71 -11.82 -27.64 -3.94
CA GLU A 71 -12.78 -27.42 -2.85
C GLU A 71 -13.28 -25.96 -2.78
N LYS A 72 -12.57 -25.02 -3.42
CA LYS A 72 -12.85 -23.58 -3.31
C LYS A 72 -12.67 -22.85 -4.63
N LYS A 73 -13.76 -22.82 -5.41
CA LYS A 73 -13.80 -22.33 -6.80
C LYS A 73 -13.46 -20.85 -7.02
N ASN A 74 -13.56 -19.99 -5.99
CA ASN A 74 -13.36 -18.55 -6.14
C ASN A 74 -12.10 -18.01 -5.44
N GLY A 75 -11.31 -18.85 -4.75
CA GLY A 75 -10.08 -18.42 -4.06
C GLY A 75 -10.28 -17.40 -2.93
N LEU A 76 -11.50 -16.90 -2.74
CA LEU A 76 -11.84 -15.77 -1.89
C LEU A 76 -11.97 -16.23 -0.43
N HIS A 77 -10.99 -15.90 0.42
CA HIS A 77 -11.09 -16.14 1.86
C HIS A 77 -11.63 -14.90 2.58
N ALA A 78 -12.76 -15.04 3.29
CA ALA A 78 -13.42 -13.92 3.97
C ALA A 78 -12.50 -13.21 4.96
N GLY A 79 -11.66 -13.96 5.70
CA GLY A 79 -10.67 -13.39 6.61
C GLY A 79 -9.62 -12.54 5.88
N GLN A 80 -9.20 -12.95 4.68
CA GLN A 80 -8.22 -12.24 3.85
C GLN A 80 -8.83 -10.95 3.30
N LEU A 81 -10.05 -11.01 2.75
CA LEU A 81 -10.78 -9.84 2.27
C LEU A 81 -11.00 -8.81 3.39
N LYS A 82 -11.48 -9.26 4.56
CA LYS A 82 -11.66 -8.39 5.74
C LYS A 82 -10.34 -7.71 6.13
N SER A 83 -9.24 -8.46 6.16
CA SER A 83 -7.91 -7.95 6.50
C SER A 83 -7.44 -6.87 5.53
N TYR A 84 -7.69 -7.04 4.22
CA TYR A 84 -7.33 -6.06 3.20
C TYR A 84 -8.15 -4.77 3.31
N ILE A 85 -9.45 -4.88 3.59
CA ILE A 85 -10.31 -3.71 3.84
C ILE A 85 -9.82 -2.96 5.09
N GLN A 86 -9.57 -3.67 6.19
CA GLN A 86 -9.05 -3.07 7.43
C GLN A 86 -7.73 -2.34 7.19
N LEU A 87 -6.81 -2.93 6.41
CA LEU A 87 -5.55 -2.29 6.05
C LEU A 87 -5.77 -0.99 5.27
N CYS A 88 -6.65 -0.99 4.26
CA CYS A 88 -6.93 0.21 3.46
C CYS A 88 -7.52 1.34 4.28
N LEU A 89 -8.46 1.01 5.18
CA LEU A 89 -9.10 1.99 6.05
C LEU A 89 -8.09 2.59 7.02
N ALA A 90 -7.28 1.76 7.68
CA ALA A 90 -6.28 2.22 8.63
C ALA A 90 -5.18 3.06 7.96
N LEU A 91 -4.74 2.69 6.74
CA LEU A 91 -3.82 3.48 5.93
C LEU A 91 -4.41 4.85 5.56
N SER A 92 -5.67 4.88 5.14
CA SER A 92 -6.35 6.12 4.74
C SER A 92 -6.54 7.05 5.94
N GLU A 93 -6.84 6.50 7.12
CA GLU A 93 -6.98 7.28 8.34
C GLU A 93 -5.62 7.84 8.80
N MET A 94 -4.59 7.00 8.85
CA MET A 94 -3.24 7.47 9.20
C MET A 94 -2.74 8.57 8.25
N ALA A 95 -3.06 8.48 6.96
CA ALA A 95 -2.64 9.48 5.98
C ALA A 95 -3.22 10.88 6.23
N LYS A 96 -4.37 10.99 6.91
CA LYS A 96 -4.96 12.28 7.31
C LYS A 96 -4.21 12.94 8.47
N GLU A 97 -3.70 12.14 9.39
CA GLU A 97 -3.06 12.59 10.62
C GLU A 97 -1.55 12.86 10.45
N LEU A 98 -0.90 12.19 9.49
CA LEU A 98 0.53 12.33 9.27
C LEU A 98 0.92 13.69 8.69
N LYS A 99 1.80 14.41 9.39
CA LYS A 99 2.37 15.69 8.92
C LYS A 99 3.63 15.53 8.07
N THR A 100 4.35 14.42 8.25
CA THR A 100 5.65 14.15 7.60
C THR A 100 5.85 12.66 7.39
N ALA A 101 6.58 12.29 6.34
CA ALA A 101 7.07 10.93 6.13
C ALA A 101 8.61 10.91 6.10
N SER A 102 9.22 9.92 6.76
CA SER A 102 10.68 9.73 6.72
C SER A 102 11.07 8.94 5.48
N PRO A 103 12.08 9.37 4.70
CA PRO A 103 12.59 8.61 3.56
C PRO A 103 13.56 7.49 3.98
N LYS A 104 13.91 7.41 5.27
CA LYS A 104 14.86 6.41 5.76
C LYS A 104 14.32 4.99 5.55
N PRO A 105 15.10 4.08 4.97
CA PRO A 105 14.71 2.69 4.81
C PRO A 105 14.28 2.08 6.15
N GLN A 106 13.25 1.24 6.09
CA GLN A 106 12.78 0.49 7.25
C GLN A 106 13.67 -0.73 7.52
N GLN A 107 13.55 -1.27 8.74
CA GLN A 107 14.28 -2.45 9.20
C GLN A 107 14.14 -3.62 8.21
N THR A 108 15.26 -4.20 7.81
CA THR A 108 15.32 -5.29 6.81
C THR A 108 15.69 -6.63 7.41
N GLU A 109 16.13 -6.67 8.68
CA GLU A 109 16.69 -7.86 9.32
C GLU A 109 15.62 -8.92 9.59
N ASN A 110 14.40 -8.50 9.93
CA ASN A 110 13.26 -9.38 10.15
C ASN A 110 11.98 -8.74 9.59
N PRO A 111 11.58 -9.07 8.35
CA PRO A 111 10.39 -8.51 7.70
C PRO A 111 9.10 -8.78 8.46
N LYS A 112 8.94 -9.97 9.08
CA LYS A 112 7.75 -10.30 9.87
C LYS A 112 7.63 -9.43 11.13
N PHE A 113 8.71 -9.26 11.87
CA PHE A 113 8.76 -8.38 13.04
C PHE A 113 8.48 -6.91 12.67
N ALA A 114 9.14 -6.43 11.61
CA ALA A 114 8.98 -5.05 11.13
C ALA A 114 7.52 -4.78 10.72
N MET A 115 6.91 -5.69 9.94
CA MET A 115 5.51 -5.58 9.53
C MET A 115 4.57 -5.60 10.73
N ARG A 116 4.76 -6.52 11.69
CA ARG A 116 3.91 -6.56 12.89
C ARG A 116 3.96 -5.25 13.68
N THR A 117 5.16 -4.73 13.91
CA THR A 117 5.36 -3.47 14.65
C THR A 117 4.72 -2.30 13.91
N TRP A 118 4.85 -2.28 12.59
CA TRP A 118 4.20 -1.28 11.74
C TRP A 118 2.67 -1.36 11.78
N LEU A 119 2.08 -2.56 11.75
CA LEU A 119 0.63 -2.74 11.87
C LEU A 119 0.08 -2.26 13.22
N ILE A 120 0.84 -2.45 14.30
CA ILE A 120 0.49 -1.91 15.63
C ILE A 120 0.51 -0.38 15.60
N ARG A 121 1.54 0.22 15.02
CA ARG A 121 1.61 1.69 14.83
C ARG A 121 0.47 2.21 13.94
N LEU A 122 -0.02 1.39 13.01
CA LEU A 122 -1.17 1.66 12.16
C LEU A 122 -2.52 1.57 12.90
N GLY A 123 -2.53 1.10 14.15
CA GLY A 123 -3.74 1.01 14.98
C GLY A 123 -4.42 -0.36 14.93
N LEU A 124 -3.83 -1.38 14.30
CA LEU A 124 -4.38 -2.74 14.28
C LEU A 124 -4.04 -3.48 15.60
N VAL A 125 -4.54 -2.96 16.71
CA VAL A 125 -4.31 -3.45 18.09
C VAL A 125 -5.60 -4.05 18.64
N GLY A 126 -5.52 -5.15 19.39
CA GLY A 126 -6.69 -5.86 19.91
C GLY A 126 -6.96 -7.20 19.23
N GLU A 127 -7.94 -7.94 19.74
CA GLU A 127 -8.33 -9.27 19.25
C GLU A 127 -9.04 -9.20 17.90
N GLU A 128 -9.82 -8.14 17.67
CA GLU A 128 -10.58 -7.90 16.45
C GLU A 128 -9.71 -7.73 15.19
N PHE A 129 -8.41 -7.42 15.39
CA PHE A 129 -7.39 -7.33 14.33
C PHE A 129 -6.41 -8.51 14.33
N ALA A 130 -6.59 -9.52 15.19
CA ALA A 130 -5.70 -10.69 15.23
C ALA A 130 -5.64 -11.40 13.87
N THR A 131 -6.80 -11.58 13.23
CA THR A 131 -6.90 -12.13 11.88
C THR A 131 -6.12 -11.29 10.86
N ALA A 132 -6.26 -9.97 10.90
CA ALA A 132 -5.55 -9.08 9.98
C ALA A 132 -4.03 -9.14 10.17
N ARG A 133 -3.55 -9.09 11.41
CA ARG A 133 -2.12 -9.23 11.70
C ARG A 133 -1.58 -10.56 11.17
N THR A 134 -2.29 -11.66 11.37
CA THR A 134 -1.89 -12.97 10.85
C THR A 134 -1.84 -12.98 9.33
N PHE A 135 -2.90 -12.56 8.62
CA PHE A 135 -2.92 -12.58 7.15
C PHE A 135 -1.85 -11.69 6.52
N LEU A 136 -1.56 -10.54 7.14
CA LEU A 136 -0.60 -9.57 6.61
C LEU A 136 0.85 -9.91 6.95
N THR A 137 1.10 -10.91 7.82
CA THR A 137 2.45 -11.31 8.23
C THR A 137 2.81 -12.76 7.91
N ARG A 138 1.84 -13.63 7.60
CA ARG A 138 2.04 -15.07 7.40
C ARG A 138 3.05 -15.42 6.31
N ASN A 139 3.15 -14.60 5.26
CA ASN A 139 4.02 -14.83 4.11
C ASN A 139 5.37 -14.11 4.22
N LEU A 140 5.70 -13.54 5.39
CA LEU A 140 6.96 -12.86 5.63
C LEU A 140 7.93 -13.78 6.38
N ASP A 141 9.21 -13.70 6.06
CA ASP A 141 10.25 -14.46 6.76
C ASP A 141 10.55 -13.88 8.14
N GLY A 142 11.09 -14.74 9.02
CA GLY A 142 11.50 -14.40 10.37
C GLY A 142 10.44 -14.61 11.45
N ASP A 143 10.75 -14.10 12.63
CA ASP A 143 9.96 -14.24 13.87
C ASP A 143 9.13 -12.98 14.15
N ALA A 144 7.92 -13.12 14.69
CA ALA A 144 7.06 -11.96 14.93
C ALA A 144 7.37 -11.21 16.25
N ALA A 145 8.04 -11.86 17.19
CA ALA A 145 8.32 -11.35 18.54
C ALA A 145 9.73 -10.76 18.68
N PHE A 146 10.73 -11.30 17.98
CA PHE A 146 12.13 -10.89 18.13
C PHE A 146 12.72 -10.28 16.86
N ARG A 147 13.36 -9.11 16.99
CA ARG A 147 14.02 -8.43 15.87
C ARG A 147 15.23 -9.20 15.32
N PHE A 148 16.05 -9.79 16.18
CA PHE A 148 17.30 -10.46 15.82
C PHE A 148 17.28 -11.96 16.08
N GLY A 149 16.12 -12.60 15.85
CA GLY A 149 15.94 -14.02 16.17
C GLY A 149 15.99 -14.28 17.68
N ARG A 150 15.97 -15.56 18.03
CA ARG A 150 16.32 -16.07 19.34
C ARG A 150 17.74 -16.60 19.30
#